data_AF-A0A936CVI5-F1
#
_entry.id   AF-A0A936CVI5-F1
#
_cell.length_a   1.000
_cell.length_b   1.000
_cell.length_c   1.000
_cell.angle_alpha   90.00
_cell.angle_beta   90.00
_cell.angle_gamma   90.00
#
_symmetry.space_group_name_H-M   'P 1'
#
loop_
_entity.id
_entity.type
_entity.pdbx_description
1 polymer ?
#
loop_
_entity_poly.entity_id
_entity_poly.type
_entity_poly.pdbx_seq_one_letter_code
_entity_poly.pdbx_strand_id
1 'polypeptide(L)'
;MRSSYWFIPSLMFLGAIILSILMVRLDIYVLRNNFITDESWFPKFEAEAARSILSTIASGMVTVAGVVFSLTIVSLQLASSQFGPRLLRTFMNSLGNQIVLGTFTATFLYCLILIGTVRDRIDFVPQLSVVTGILLGVIDVAVLIFFIHHVATSIRIESLIATVTTDLRTVIDRIFPVEIGEEPPDRGVANDARLQFDKDSAAIRARSSGYVRHVDGEMLLAIARHHDLVLHVDRKPGDFVVEGATLFRVVPSERVTEEVTGRILDSTVLGRDRTPSQDMDFALRQLVEVALRALSPGINDPFTAVECVNRLGEALCIVVRRPEPSAYRVDDNGVLRVIAEPLGRPEMIRTAFDPIARAGGSNGDVAARILEIIITIATYAKSRPARIELIEYANALEAQMNEQLALPRDRNAVATRFAAALRELQNEGRGGKGVAEQET
;
A
#
# COMPACT_ATOMS: atom_id res chain seq x y z
N MET A 1 -7.46 13.87 6.56
CA MET A 1 -7.36 13.77 8.04
C MET A 1 -6.96 12.34 8.39
N ARG A 2 -6.01 12.20 9.31
CA ARG A 2 -5.19 10.99 9.53
C ARG A 2 -6.03 9.83 10.06
N SER A 3 -5.79 8.61 9.56
CA SER A 3 -6.21 7.34 10.16
C SER A 3 -5.50 7.16 11.52
N SER A 4 -5.94 7.90 12.54
CA SER A 4 -5.46 7.69 13.89
C SER A 4 -5.99 6.34 14.37
N TYR A 5 -5.11 5.49 14.90
CA TYR A 5 -5.46 4.21 15.54
C TYR A 5 -6.63 4.36 16.54
N TRP A 6 -6.74 5.54 17.15
CA TRP A 6 -7.73 5.84 18.17
C TRP A 6 -9.07 6.39 17.65
N PHE A 7 -9.15 6.78 16.38
CA PHE A 7 -10.34 7.47 15.87
C PHE A 7 -11.61 6.60 15.95
N ILE A 8 -11.53 5.36 15.45
CA ILE A 8 -12.66 4.42 15.51
C ILE A 8 -13.00 4.02 16.96
N PRO A 9 -12.03 3.62 17.81
CA PRO A 9 -12.30 3.36 19.22
C PRO A 9 -12.98 4.54 19.94
N SER A 10 -12.54 5.78 19.71
CA SER A 10 -13.16 6.97 20.29
C SER A 10 -14.59 7.17 19.82
N LEU A 11 -14.89 6.89 18.55
CA LEU A 11 -16.26 6.96 18.02
C LEU A 11 -17.16 5.88 18.65
N MET A 12 -16.65 4.65 18.80
CA MET A 12 -17.37 3.55 19.45
C MET A 12 -17.61 3.83 20.94
N PHE A 13 -16.65 4.47 21.61
CA PHE A 13 -16.80 4.92 22.99
C PHE A 13 -17.95 5.92 23.14
N LEU A 14 -18.04 6.93 22.26
CA LEU A 14 -19.17 7.85 22.22
C LEU A 14 -20.48 7.11 21.93
N GLY A 15 -20.45 6.15 21.01
CA GLY A 15 -21.58 5.27 20.70
C GLY A 15 -22.08 4.51 21.92
N ALA A 16 -21.19 3.94 22.74
CA ALA A 16 -21.54 3.23 23.97
C ALA A 16 -22.20 4.13 25.01
N ILE A 17 -21.72 5.36 25.17
CA ILE A 17 -22.34 6.36 26.06
C ILE A 17 -23.77 6.64 25.60
N ILE A 18 -23.95 6.96 24.31
CA ILE A 18 -25.27 7.26 23.74
C ILE A 18 -26.19 6.04 23.91
N LEU A 19 -25.72 4.84 23.58
CA LEU A 19 -26.48 3.60 23.72
C LEU A 19 -26.91 3.35 25.17
N SER A 20 -26.02 3.58 26.14
CA SER A 20 -26.35 3.41 27.57
C SER A 20 -27.47 4.36 28.02
N ILE A 21 -27.41 5.64 27.61
CA ILE A 21 -28.42 6.63 27.94
C ILE A 21 -29.77 6.29 27.28
N LEU A 22 -29.73 5.88 26.01
CA LEU A 22 -30.93 5.49 25.26
C LEU A 22 -31.60 4.25 25.87
N MET A 23 -30.82 3.23 26.22
CA MET A 23 -31.36 2.00 26.84
C MET A 23 -31.97 2.30 28.21
N VAL A 24 -31.31 3.09 29.05
CA VAL A 24 -31.88 3.50 30.35
C VAL A 24 -33.19 4.28 30.17
N ARG A 25 -33.27 5.18 29.18
CA ARG A 25 -34.53 5.89 28.88
C ARG A 25 -35.61 4.95 28.38
N LEU A 26 -35.25 3.97 27.56
CA LEU A 26 -36.17 2.96 27.07
C LEU A 26 -36.69 2.07 28.21
N ASP A 27 -35.82 1.66 29.14
CA ASP A 27 -36.20 0.92 30.35
C ASP A 27 -37.21 1.70 31.20
N ILE A 28 -36.97 3.01 31.42
CA ILE A 28 -37.92 3.88 32.13
C ILE A 28 -39.27 3.96 31.41
N TYR A 29 -39.25 4.09 30.08
CA TYR A 29 -40.48 4.13 29.28
C TYR A 29 -41.26 2.81 29.35
N VAL A 30 -40.56 1.68 29.23
CA VAL A 30 -41.12 0.33 29.29
C VAL A 30 -41.73 0.03 30.66
N LEU A 31 -41.05 0.44 31.74
CA LEU A 31 -41.56 0.33 33.10
C LEU A 31 -42.81 1.19 33.30
N ARG A 32 -42.80 2.45 32.85
CA ARG A 32 -43.94 3.39 33.00
C ARG A 32 -45.19 2.90 32.27
N ASN A 33 -45.02 2.28 31.11
CA ASN A 33 -46.11 1.79 30.27
C ASN A 33 -46.51 0.34 30.59
N ASN A 34 -45.88 -0.27 31.61
CA ASN A 34 -46.17 -1.63 32.09
C ASN A 34 -46.05 -2.72 31.00
N PHE A 35 -45.13 -2.54 30.05
CA PHE A 35 -44.91 -3.51 28.95
C PHE A 35 -44.25 -4.81 29.43
N ILE A 36 -43.52 -4.78 30.55
CA ILE A 36 -42.93 -5.96 31.19
C ILE A 36 -43.72 -6.24 32.47
N THR A 37 -44.78 -7.03 32.37
CA THR A 37 -45.58 -7.51 33.51
C THR A 37 -44.99 -8.78 34.12
N ASP A 38 -45.51 -9.24 35.27
CA ASP A 38 -45.10 -10.50 35.93
C ASP A 38 -45.36 -11.76 35.09
N GLU A 39 -46.26 -11.70 34.11
CA GLU A 39 -46.55 -12.81 33.19
C GLU A 39 -45.72 -12.77 31.90
N SER A 40 -44.83 -11.80 31.73
CA SER A 40 -44.00 -11.70 30.53
C SER A 40 -42.88 -12.76 30.53
N TRP A 41 -42.62 -13.35 29.37
CA TRP A 41 -41.51 -14.28 29.12
C TRP A 41 -40.12 -13.61 29.21
N PHE A 42 -40.08 -12.29 29.39
CA PHE A 42 -38.85 -11.51 29.43
C PHE A 42 -38.07 -11.75 30.74
N PRO A 43 -36.73 -11.94 30.69
CA PRO A 43 -35.92 -12.19 31.88
C PRO A 43 -36.04 -11.04 32.90
N LYS A 44 -36.25 -11.39 34.17
CA LYS A 44 -36.24 -10.44 35.29
C LYS A 44 -35.02 -10.68 36.17
N PHE A 45 -34.21 -9.64 36.33
CA PHE A 45 -33.03 -9.63 37.18
C PHE A 45 -33.31 -8.81 38.43
N GLU A 46 -32.85 -9.32 39.58
CA GLU A 46 -32.73 -8.52 40.79
C GLU A 46 -31.58 -7.51 40.67
N ALA A 47 -31.61 -6.43 41.45
CA ALA A 47 -30.59 -5.37 41.38
C ALA A 47 -29.17 -5.92 41.59
N GLU A 48 -28.99 -6.83 42.54
CA GLU A 48 -27.70 -7.45 42.83
C GLU A 48 -27.23 -8.37 41.69
N ALA A 49 -28.14 -9.18 41.13
CA ALA A 49 -27.85 -10.04 39.98
C ALA A 49 -27.45 -9.20 38.75
N ALA A 50 -28.17 -8.11 38.48
CA ALA A 50 -27.86 -7.18 37.39
C ALA A 50 -26.47 -6.55 37.56
N ARG A 51 -26.14 -6.02 38.75
CA ARG A 51 -24.81 -5.46 39.04
C ARG A 51 -23.72 -6.51 38.88
N SER A 52 -23.94 -7.72 39.40
CA SER A 52 -22.97 -8.82 39.33
C SER A 52 -22.68 -9.22 37.88
N ILE A 53 -23.72 -9.37 37.04
CA ILE A 53 -23.57 -9.69 35.61
C ILE A 53 -22.80 -8.58 34.89
N LEU A 54 -23.23 -7.31 35.04
CA LEU A 54 -22.58 -6.18 34.40
C LEU A 54 -21.12 -6.02 34.86
N SER A 55 -20.83 -6.24 36.14
CA SER A 55 -19.48 -6.17 36.71
C SER A 55 -18.59 -7.30 36.18
N THR A 56 -19.15 -8.51 36.02
CA THR A 56 -18.43 -9.66 35.45
C THR A 56 -18.07 -9.40 34.00
N ILE A 57 -19.02 -8.88 33.20
CA ILE A 57 -18.77 -8.52 31.80
C ILE A 57 -17.73 -7.40 31.73
N ALA A 58 -17.87 -6.33 32.51
CA ALA A 58 -16.93 -5.21 32.53
C ALA A 58 -15.50 -5.66 32.86
N SER A 59 -15.33 -6.46 33.92
CA SER A 59 -14.01 -6.96 34.35
C SER A 59 -13.39 -7.91 33.32
N GLY A 60 -14.21 -8.76 32.70
CA GLY A 60 -13.79 -9.62 31.59
C GLY A 60 -13.29 -8.80 30.40
N MET A 61 -14.03 -7.75 30.01
CA MET A 61 -13.67 -6.92 28.85
C MET A 61 -12.39 -6.11 29.06
N VAL A 62 -12.12 -5.61 30.27
CA VAL A 62 -10.83 -4.95 30.59
C VAL A 62 -9.67 -5.93 30.42
N THR A 63 -9.85 -7.17 30.90
CA THR A 63 -8.81 -8.21 30.80
C THR A 63 -8.55 -8.58 29.35
N VAL A 64 -9.61 -8.82 28.56
CA VAL A 64 -9.52 -9.14 27.13
C VAL A 64 -8.87 -7.99 26.36
N ALA A 65 -9.25 -6.74 26.63
CA ALA A 65 -8.62 -5.57 26.01
C ALA A 65 -7.11 -5.50 26.30
N GLY A 66 -6.68 -5.83 27.52
CA GLY A 66 -5.26 -5.92 27.88
C GLY A 66 -4.50 -7.00 27.11
N VAL A 67 -5.10 -8.19 26.96
CA VAL A 67 -4.54 -9.30 26.17
C VAL A 67 -4.42 -8.92 24.70
N VAL A 68 -5.49 -8.34 24.13
CA VAL A 68 -5.55 -7.87 22.75
C VAL A 68 -4.46 -6.85 22.48
N PHE A 69 -4.32 -5.84 23.35
CA PHE A 69 -3.29 -4.82 23.24
C PHE A 69 -1.88 -5.41 23.28
N SER A 70 -1.63 -6.34 24.22
CA SER A 70 -0.35 -7.03 24.34
C SER A 70 -0.03 -7.86 23.10
N LEU A 71 -1.00 -8.61 22.57
CA LEU A 71 -0.84 -9.40 21.36
C LEU A 71 -0.59 -8.52 20.12
N THR A 72 -1.27 -7.38 20.00
CA THR A 72 -1.02 -6.40 18.94
C THR A 72 0.41 -5.87 19.00
N ILE A 73 0.94 -5.56 20.19
CA ILE A 73 2.33 -5.10 20.34
C ILE A 73 3.33 -6.21 19.98
N VAL A 74 3.11 -7.44 20.46
CA VAL A 74 3.98 -8.58 20.11
C VAL A 74 3.97 -8.83 18.61
N SER A 75 2.79 -8.78 17.99
CA SER A 75 2.64 -8.91 16.53
C SER A 75 3.38 -7.80 15.80
N LEU A 76 3.30 -6.55 16.28
CA LEU A 76 4.03 -5.41 15.75
C LEU A 76 5.55 -5.60 15.86
N GLN A 77 6.03 -6.12 17.00
CA GLN A 77 7.45 -6.38 17.22
C GLN A 77 7.97 -7.47 16.28
N LEU A 78 7.23 -8.56 16.10
CA LEU A 78 7.55 -9.62 15.15
C LEU A 78 7.54 -9.10 13.71
N ALA A 79 6.55 -8.28 13.36
CA ALA A 79 6.50 -7.66 12.04
C ALA A 79 7.70 -6.73 11.81
N SER A 80 8.14 -6.00 12.83
CA SER A 80 9.28 -5.08 12.72
C SER A 80 10.60 -5.84 12.55
N SER A 81 10.78 -6.92 13.32
CA SER A 81 12.00 -7.74 13.24
C SER A 81 12.06 -8.50 11.91
N GLN A 82 10.94 -9.06 11.45
CA GLN A 82 10.91 -9.89 10.24
C GLN A 82 10.79 -9.07 8.94
N PHE A 83 10.08 -7.94 8.92
CA PHE A 83 9.68 -7.25 7.67
C PHE A 83 10.12 -5.80 7.56
N GLY A 84 10.28 -5.12 8.69
CA GLY A 84 10.97 -3.85 8.75
C GLY A 84 10.12 -2.64 9.05
N PRO A 85 10.75 -1.54 9.48
CA PRO A 85 10.05 -0.40 10.05
C PRO A 85 9.07 0.24 9.06
N ARG A 86 9.27 0.05 7.76
CA ARG A 86 8.47 0.67 6.69
C ARG A 86 7.13 -0.03 6.47
N LEU A 87 7.03 -1.35 6.71
CA LEU A 87 5.79 -2.13 6.56
C LEU A 87 4.88 -2.07 7.79
N LEU A 88 5.38 -1.53 8.92
CA LEU A 88 4.62 -1.39 10.18
C LEU A 88 3.41 -0.47 10.08
N ARG A 89 3.45 0.53 9.19
CA ARG A 89 2.36 1.52 9.06
C ARG A 89 1.07 0.89 8.55
N THR A 90 1.17 -0.11 7.67
CA THR A 90 0.00 -0.83 7.15
C THR A 90 -0.67 -1.65 8.26
N PHE A 91 0.13 -2.24 9.15
CA PHE A 91 -0.37 -3.05 10.26
C PHE A 91 -1.12 -2.22 11.33
N MET A 92 -0.59 -1.05 11.68
CA MET A 92 -1.23 -0.15 12.67
C MET A 92 -2.51 0.53 12.15
N ASN A 93 -2.68 0.62 10.82
CA ASN A 93 -3.86 1.23 10.21
C ASN A 93 -4.96 0.22 9.87
N SER A 94 -4.86 -1.04 10.31
CA SER A 94 -5.90 -2.02 10.00
C SER A 94 -7.19 -1.70 10.76
N LEU A 95 -8.29 -1.60 10.01
CA LEU A 95 -9.63 -1.37 10.55
C LEU A 95 -10.04 -2.47 11.55
N GLY A 96 -9.58 -3.71 11.33
CA GLY A 96 -9.85 -4.85 12.20
C GLY A 96 -9.34 -4.63 13.63
N ASN A 97 -8.07 -4.22 13.80
CA ASN A 97 -7.50 -3.97 15.12
C ASN A 97 -8.23 -2.84 15.86
N GLN A 98 -8.63 -1.80 15.13
CA GLN A 98 -9.33 -0.64 15.70
C GLN A 98 -10.76 -0.99 16.13
N ILE A 99 -11.48 -1.77 15.31
CA ILE A 99 -12.84 -2.22 15.63
C ILE A 99 -12.82 -3.13 16.85
N VAL A 100 -11.92 -4.12 16.88
CA VAL A 100 -11.83 -5.09 18.00
C VAL A 100 -11.57 -4.38 19.33
N LEU A 101 -10.55 -3.52 19.40
CA LEU A 101 -10.24 -2.77 20.61
C LEU A 101 -11.40 -1.82 21.00
N GLY A 102 -12.01 -1.19 19.99
CA GLY A 102 -13.18 -0.34 20.14
C GLY A 102 -14.37 -1.07 20.75
N THR A 103 -14.69 -2.29 20.30
CA THR A 103 -15.82 -3.08 20.80
C THR A 103 -15.64 -3.43 22.27
N PHE A 104 -14.49 -4.01 22.66
CA PHE A 104 -14.26 -4.39 24.06
C PHE A 104 -14.29 -3.19 25.01
N THR A 105 -13.67 -2.08 24.60
CA THR A 105 -13.65 -0.85 25.39
C THR A 105 -15.05 -0.23 25.49
N ALA A 106 -15.83 -0.28 24.40
CA ALA A 106 -17.21 0.19 24.35
C ALA A 106 -18.15 -0.63 25.26
N THR A 107 -18.09 -1.96 25.20
CA THR A 107 -18.89 -2.84 26.08
C THR A 107 -18.51 -2.65 27.55
N PHE A 108 -17.20 -2.57 27.85
CA PHE A 108 -16.72 -2.24 29.20
C PHE A 108 -17.36 -0.95 29.73
N LEU A 109 -17.30 0.13 28.93
CA LEU A 109 -17.86 1.41 29.33
C LEU A 109 -19.38 1.36 29.49
N TYR A 110 -20.08 0.71 28.56
CA TYR A 110 -21.52 0.51 28.61
C TYR A 110 -21.94 -0.14 29.94
N CYS A 111 -21.28 -1.25 30.32
CA CYS A 111 -21.53 -1.93 31.58
C CYS A 111 -21.22 -1.04 32.80
N LEU A 112 -20.10 -0.30 32.78
CA LEU A 112 -19.71 0.59 33.89
C LEU A 112 -20.75 1.69 34.13
N ILE A 113 -21.22 2.34 33.06
CA ILE A 113 -22.26 3.38 33.15
C ILE A 113 -23.55 2.78 33.73
N LEU A 114 -23.96 1.60 33.25
CA LEU A 114 -25.17 0.95 33.74
C LEU A 114 -25.12 0.55 35.21
N ILE A 115 -23.97 0.09 35.72
CA ILE A 115 -23.81 -0.22 37.15
C ILE A 115 -24.18 1.00 38.01
N GLY A 116 -23.80 2.21 37.59
CA GLY A 116 -24.15 3.45 38.27
C GLY A 116 -25.63 3.83 38.22
N THR A 117 -26.42 3.20 37.34
CA THR A 117 -27.86 3.47 37.18
C THR A 117 -28.76 2.53 37.99
N VAL A 118 -28.25 1.36 38.40
CA VAL A 118 -28.99 0.41 39.25
C VAL A 118 -29.12 0.98 40.65
N ARG A 119 -30.34 1.34 41.09
CA ARG A 119 -30.59 1.99 42.40
C ARG A 119 -31.51 1.15 43.28
N ASP A 120 -31.05 0.80 44.48
CA ASP A 120 -31.81 -0.02 45.44
C ASP A 120 -32.95 0.77 46.13
N ARG A 121 -32.95 2.10 46.05
CA ARG A 121 -33.92 2.96 46.74
C ARG A 121 -35.20 3.27 45.94
N ILE A 122 -35.25 2.91 44.66
CA ILE A 122 -36.35 3.27 43.74
C ILE A 122 -36.88 2.00 43.01
N ASP A 123 -36.51 0.80 43.46
CA ASP A 123 -36.87 -0.49 42.81
C ASP A 123 -36.68 -0.48 41.29
N PHE A 124 -35.66 0.24 40.80
CA PHE A 124 -35.41 0.40 39.37
C PHE A 124 -34.22 -0.47 38.94
N VAL A 125 -34.53 -1.54 38.22
CA VAL A 125 -33.55 -2.40 37.55
C VAL A 125 -33.79 -2.33 36.04
N PRO A 126 -32.82 -1.82 35.25
CA PRO A 126 -33.00 -1.65 33.81
C PRO A 126 -32.81 -2.98 33.07
N GLN A 127 -33.90 -3.75 32.95
CA GLN A 127 -33.90 -5.12 32.43
C GLN A 127 -33.41 -5.19 30.98
N LEU A 128 -33.88 -4.29 30.10
CA LEU A 128 -33.47 -4.27 28.68
C LEU A 128 -31.99 -3.88 28.54
N SER A 129 -31.54 -2.93 29.35
CA SER A 129 -30.13 -2.53 29.38
C SER A 129 -29.21 -3.70 29.77
N VAL A 130 -29.60 -4.51 30.77
CA VAL A 130 -28.85 -5.69 31.22
C VAL A 130 -28.81 -6.76 30.13
N VAL A 131 -29.95 -7.09 29.52
CA VAL A 131 -30.00 -8.06 28.40
C VAL A 131 -29.14 -7.59 27.22
N THR A 132 -29.17 -6.30 26.90
CA THR A 132 -28.30 -5.71 25.88
C THR A 132 -26.82 -5.86 26.26
N GLY A 133 -26.46 -5.65 27.53
CA GLY A 133 -25.10 -5.88 28.02
C GLY A 133 -24.64 -7.33 27.87
N ILE A 134 -25.52 -8.30 28.18
CA ILE A 134 -25.25 -9.74 27.96
C ILE A 134 -25.03 -10.02 26.47
N LEU A 135 -25.89 -9.48 25.60
CA LEU A 135 -25.77 -9.66 24.14
C LEU A 135 -24.45 -9.08 23.62
N LEU A 136 -24.06 -7.89 24.07
CA LEU A 136 -22.76 -7.28 23.75
C LEU A 136 -21.61 -8.17 24.22
N GLY A 137 -21.68 -8.73 25.44
CA GLY A 137 -20.69 -9.68 25.94
C GLY A 137 -20.57 -10.96 25.10
N VAL A 138 -21.68 -11.48 24.57
CA VAL A 138 -21.66 -12.63 23.64
C VAL A 138 -21.04 -12.26 22.30
N ILE A 139 -21.37 -11.08 21.77
CA ILE A 139 -20.76 -10.54 20.55
C ILE A 139 -19.24 -10.37 20.75
N ASP A 140 -18.81 -9.91 21.92
CA ASP A 140 -17.39 -9.76 22.25
C ASP A 140 -16.62 -11.08 22.19
N VAL A 141 -17.22 -12.19 22.63
CA VAL A 141 -16.58 -13.51 22.48
C VAL A 141 -16.36 -13.86 21.00
N ALA A 142 -17.34 -13.59 20.13
CA ALA A 142 -17.19 -13.81 18.69
C ALA A 142 -16.12 -12.88 18.07
N VAL A 143 -16.09 -11.61 18.49
CA VAL A 143 -15.07 -10.62 18.08
C VAL A 143 -13.68 -11.05 18.54
N LEU A 144 -13.54 -11.65 19.73
CA LEU A 144 -12.27 -12.19 20.22
C LEU A 144 -11.77 -13.36 19.36
N ILE A 145 -12.65 -14.31 19.04
CA ILE A 145 -12.30 -15.44 18.16
C ILE A 145 -11.87 -14.92 16.78
N PHE A 146 -12.62 -13.96 16.23
CA PHE A 146 -12.26 -13.29 14.99
C PHE A 146 -10.88 -12.62 15.09
N PHE A 147 -10.60 -11.90 16.18
CA PHE A 147 -9.33 -11.21 16.37
C PHE A 147 -8.14 -12.18 16.41
N ILE A 148 -8.27 -13.29 17.14
CA ILE A 148 -7.22 -14.32 17.20
C ILE A 148 -6.93 -14.86 15.80
N HIS A 149 -7.97 -15.18 15.03
CA HIS A 149 -7.80 -15.63 13.64
C HIS A 149 -7.19 -14.54 12.76
N HIS A 150 -7.64 -13.29 12.89
CA HIS A 150 -7.15 -12.16 12.11
C HIS A 150 -5.66 -11.90 12.36
N VAL A 151 -5.22 -11.85 13.63
CA VAL A 151 -3.81 -11.64 13.97
C VAL A 151 -2.96 -12.82 13.49
N ALA A 152 -3.39 -14.06 13.73
CA ALA A 152 -2.65 -15.24 13.30
C ALA A 152 -2.47 -15.29 11.78
N THR A 153 -3.49 -14.88 11.01
CA THR A 153 -3.43 -14.87 9.55
C THR A 153 -2.70 -13.65 8.97
N SER A 154 -2.70 -12.51 9.66
CA SER A 154 -2.01 -11.28 9.22
C SER A 154 -0.50 -11.32 9.46
N ILE A 155 -0.02 -12.17 10.37
CA ILE A 155 1.42 -12.38 10.61
C ILE A 155 2.06 -13.23 9.49
N ARG A 156 1.25 -13.97 8.71
CA ARG A 156 1.75 -14.83 7.64
C ARG A 156 2.41 -14.03 6.52
N ILE A 157 3.63 -14.41 6.18
CA ILE A 157 4.48 -13.77 5.15
C ILE A 157 3.75 -13.66 3.81
N GLU A 158 2.95 -14.66 3.48
CA GLU A 158 2.18 -14.74 2.23
C GLU A 158 1.14 -13.61 2.14
N SER A 159 0.50 -13.24 3.25
CA SER A 159 -0.50 -12.18 3.28
C SER A 159 0.12 -10.79 3.08
N LEU A 160 1.33 -10.58 3.58
CA LEU A 160 2.08 -9.34 3.40
C LEU A 160 2.60 -9.20 1.97
N ILE A 161 3.19 -10.27 1.42
CA ILE A 161 3.61 -10.28 0.01
C ILE A 161 2.41 -9.98 -0.89
N ALA A 162 1.25 -10.58 -0.63
CA ALA A 162 0.03 -10.31 -1.38
C ALA A 162 -0.43 -8.84 -1.25
N THR A 163 -0.34 -8.26 -0.05
CA THR A 163 -0.69 -6.85 0.18
C THR A 163 0.24 -5.91 -0.58
N VAL A 164 1.57 -6.09 -0.44
CA VAL A 164 2.57 -5.26 -1.13
C VAL A 164 2.48 -5.44 -2.65
N THR A 165 2.18 -6.65 -3.13
CA THR A 165 1.93 -6.90 -4.55
C THR A 165 0.69 -6.16 -5.04
N THR A 166 -0.38 -6.11 -4.24
CA THR A 166 -1.60 -5.39 -4.59
C THR A 166 -1.35 -3.88 -4.65
N ASP A 167 -0.59 -3.33 -3.70
CA ASP A 167 -0.14 -1.95 -3.72
C ASP A 167 0.68 -1.65 -4.99
N LEU A 168 1.63 -2.51 -5.32
CA LEU A 168 2.44 -2.39 -6.55
C LEU A 168 1.59 -2.39 -7.81
N ARG A 169 0.60 -3.29 -7.92
CA ARG A 169 -0.34 -3.32 -9.07
C ARG A 169 -1.15 -2.03 -9.16
N THR A 170 -1.64 -1.53 -8.03
CA THR A 170 -2.39 -0.27 -7.99
C THR A 170 -1.55 0.91 -8.50
N VAL A 171 -0.25 0.92 -8.20
CA VAL A 171 0.69 1.94 -8.69
C VAL A 171 0.93 1.80 -10.19
N ILE A 172 1.09 0.56 -10.68
CA ILE A 172 1.21 0.27 -12.12
C ILE A 172 -0.03 0.74 -12.88
N ASP A 173 -1.23 0.48 -12.36
CA ASP A 173 -2.48 0.92 -12.97
C ASP A 173 -2.64 2.43 -13.05
N ARG A 174 -2.06 3.16 -12.09
CA ARG A 174 -2.05 4.63 -12.10
C ARG A 174 -1.00 5.23 -13.02
N ILE A 175 0.21 4.68 -13.04
CA ILE A 175 1.35 5.25 -13.79
C ILE A 175 1.34 4.80 -15.26
N PHE A 176 0.86 3.59 -15.50
CA PHE A 176 0.71 3.00 -16.83
C PHE A 176 -0.77 2.70 -17.08
N PRO A 177 -1.65 3.72 -17.25
CA PRO A 177 -3.05 3.46 -17.58
C PRO A 177 -3.17 2.77 -18.95
N VAL A 178 -4.22 1.96 -19.12
CA VAL A 178 -4.47 1.21 -20.38
C VAL A 178 -4.94 2.16 -21.50
N GLU A 179 -5.60 3.24 -21.13
CA GLU A 179 -6.03 4.33 -22.00
C GLU A 179 -5.00 5.45 -21.88
N ILE A 180 -4.28 5.77 -22.96
CA ILE A 180 -3.23 6.80 -22.94
C ILE A 180 -3.66 7.93 -23.86
N GLY A 181 -3.59 9.16 -23.32
CA GLY A 181 -3.66 10.39 -24.11
C GLY A 181 -2.57 10.44 -25.16
N GLU A 182 -2.88 11.08 -26.29
CA GLU A 182 -2.05 11.02 -27.49
C GLU A 182 -0.68 11.69 -27.27
N GLU A 183 0.41 11.02 -27.67
CA GLU A 183 1.73 11.66 -27.82
C GLU A 183 1.53 12.84 -28.78
N PRO A 184 2.05 14.05 -28.48
CA PRO A 184 1.94 15.16 -29.42
C PRO A 184 2.49 14.71 -30.78
N PRO A 185 1.77 14.96 -31.88
CA PRO A 185 2.11 14.43 -33.20
C PRO A 185 3.48 14.89 -33.73
N ASP A 186 4.10 15.89 -33.10
CA ASP A 186 5.40 16.45 -33.51
C ASP A 186 6.41 16.52 -32.34
N ARG A 187 7.53 15.80 -32.48
CA ARG A 187 8.67 15.82 -31.54
C ARG A 187 9.51 17.10 -31.64
N GLY A 188 9.35 17.92 -32.68
CA GLY A 188 10.02 19.21 -32.82
C GLY A 188 9.65 20.20 -31.73
N VAL A 189 8.35 20.26 -31.38
CA VAL A 189 7.80 21.14 -30.32
C VAL A 189 8.43 20.85 -28.95
N ALA A 190 8.71 19.57 -28.67
CA ALA A 190 9.36 19.15 -27.43
C ALA A 190 10.83 19.60 -27.33
N ASN A 191 11.58 19.55 -28.44
CA ASN A 191 12.96 20.02 -28.48
C ASN A 191 13.06 21.53 -28.36
N ASP A 192 12.15 22.27 -29.00
CA ASP A 192 12.10 23.73 -28.91
C ASP A 192 11.76 24.20 -27.49
N ALA A 193 10.79 23.54 -26.83
CA ALA A 193 10.48 23.81 -25.43
C ALA A 193 11.67 23.54 -24.51
N ARG A 194 12.39 22.41 -24.70
CA ARG A 194 13.62 22.10 -23.94
C ARG A 194 14.68 23.19 -24.08
N LEU A 195 14.88 23.73 -25.28
CA LEU A 195 15.82 24.83 -25.54
C LEU A 195 15.40 26.14 -24.86
N GLN A 196 14.10 26.39 -24.68
CA GLN A 196 13.61 27.57 -23.96
C GLN A 196 13.86 27.47 -22.45
N PHE A 197 13.77 26.27 -21.87
CA PHE A 197 14.06 26.08 -20.45
C PHE A 197 15.50 26.46 -20.07
N ASP A 198 16.46 26.26 -20.97
CA ASP A 198 17.86 26.60 -20.72
C ASP A 198 18.15 28.11 -20.85
N LYS A 199 17.25 28.87 -21.50
CA LYS A 199 17.45 30.31 -21.78
C LYS A 199 16.64 31.23 -20.87
N ASP A 200 15.39 30.88 -20.59
CA ASP A 200 14.42 31.80 -19.96
C ASP A 200 13.41 31.07 -19.06
N SER A 201 13.89 30.18 -18.18
CA SER A 201 13.02 29.52 -17.20
C SER A 201 13.08 30.16 -15.82
N ALA A 202 11.91 30.26 -15.18
CA ALA A 202 11.79 30.52 -13.75
C ALA A 202 11.83 29.20 -12.97
N ALA A 203 12.58 29.16 -11.87
CA ALA A 203 12.69 28.00 -10.99
C ALA A 203 11.71 28.12 -9.80
N ILE A 204 10.80 27.15 -9.69
CA ILE A 204 9.90 27.01 -8.53
C ILE A 204 10.58 26.12 -7.50
N ARG A 205 10.88 26.68 -6.33
CA ARG A 205 11.70 26.04 -5.29
C ARG A 205 10.88 25.48 -4.14
N ALA A 206 11.35 24.36 -3.58
CA ALA A 206 10.75 23.72 -2.42
C ALA A 206 10.82 24.64 -1.19
N ARG A 207 9.68 24.79 -0.49
CA ARG A 207 9.58 25.56 0.78
C ARG A 207 10.03 24.79 2.01
N SER A 208 10.32 23.50 1.89
CA SER A 208 10.74 22.63 3.00
C SER A 208 11.43 21.38 2.47
N SER A 209 12.30 20.78 3.28
CA SER A 209 12.91 19.48 2.96
C SER A 209 11.95 18.31 3.16
N GLY A 210 12.06 17.29 2.31
CA GLY A 210 11.24 16.06 2.40
C GLY A 210 11.20 15.26 1.11
N TYR A 211 10.43 14.19 1.09
CA TYR A 211 10.14 13.41 -0.12
C TYR A 211 8.95 13.99 -0.87
N VAL A 212 9.04 14.05 -2.19
CA VAL A 212 7.89 14.29 -3.08
C VAL A 212 6.98 13.07 -3.01
N ARG A 213 5.78 13.20 -2.45
CA ARG A 213 4.82 12.08 -2.32
C ARG A 213 3.78 12.05 -3.42
N HIS A 214 3.40 13.23 -3.88
CA HIS A 214 2.36 13.40 -4.88
C HIS A 214 2.64 14.64 -5.72
N VAL A 215 2.38 14.51 -7.02
CA VAL A 215 2.32 15.62 -7.96
C VAL A 215 0.98 15.49 -8.69
N ASP A 216 0.13 16.51 -8.55
CA ASP A 216 -1.17 16.59 -9.21
C ASP A 216 -0.98 17.11 -10.64
N GLY A 217 -0.94 16.17 -11.59
CA GLY A 217 -0.74 16.47 -13.01
C GLY A 217 -1.90 17.27 -13.63
N GLU A 218 -3.13 17.04 -13.19
CA GLU A 218 -4.32 17.74 -13.70
C GLU A 218 -4.33 19.20 -13.25
N MET A 219 -3.99 19.43 -11.98
CA MET A 219 -3.82 20.79 -11.45
C MET A 219 -2.69 21.53 -12.16
N LEU A 220 -1.55 20.88 -12.40
CA LEU A 220 -0.46 21.45 -13.18
C LEU A 220 -0.89 21.82 -14.61
N LEU A 221 -1.61 20.92 -15.29
CA LEU A 221 -2.12 21.15 -16.64
C LEU A 221 -3.09 22.33 -16.69
N ALA A 222 -4.00 22.42 -15.72
CA ALA A 222 -4.96 23.51 -15.63
C ALA A 222 -4.28 24.87 -15.37
N ILE A 223 -3.26 24.92 -14.51
CA ILE A 223 -2.46 26.12 -14.26
C ILE A 223 -1.69 26.51 -15.53
N ALA A 224 -1.04 25.54 -16.18
CA ALA A 224 -0.29 25.74 -17.41
C ALA A 224 -1.16 26.34 -18.51
N ARG A 225 -2.36 25.79 -18.71
CA ARG A 225 -3.32 26.27 -19.70
C ARG A 225 -3.83 27.67 -19.38
N HIS A 226 -4.17 27.94 -18.13
CA HIS A 226 -4.77 29.22 -17.74
C HIS A 226 -3.79 30.40 -17.86
N HIS A 227 -2.51 30.18 -17.54
CA HIS A 227 -1.48 31.21 -17.58
C HIS A 227 -0.59 31.15 -18.84
N ASP A 228 -0.92 30.25 -19.77
CA ASP A 228 -0.17 29.97 -20.99
C ASP A 228 1.33 29.72 -20.71
N LEU A 229 1.59 28.68 -19.93
CA LEU A 229 2.91 28.24 -19.48
C LEU A 229 3.24 26.84 -19.99
N VAL A 230 4.54 26.52 -19.98
CA VAL A 230 5.09 25.17 -20.08
C VAL A 230 5.88 24.86 -18.81
N LEU A 231 5.55 23.76 -18.14
CA LEU A 231 6.21 23.33 -16.90
C LEU A 231 7.06 22.09 -17.15
N HIS A 232 8.28 22.09 -16.64
CA HIS A 232 9.15 20.92 -16.57
C HIS A 232 9.24 20.45 -15.11
N VAL A 233 8.86 19.19 -14.86
CA VAL A 233 8.92 18.56 -13.54
C VAL A 233 10.34 18.05 -13.31
N ASP A 234 11.12 18.76 -12.51
CA ASP A 234 12.51 18.39 -12.18
C ASP A 234 12.58 17.31 -11.09
N ARG A 235 11.57 17.25 -10.21
CA ARG A 235 11.51 16.32 -9.08
C ARG A 235 10.25 15.48 -9.13
N LYS A 236 10.42 14.17 -9.21
CA LYS A 236 9.33 13.20 -9.35
C LYS A 236 8.93 12.62 -7.99
N PRO A 237 7.71 12.06 -7.85
CA PRO A 237 7.33 11.31 -6.67
C PRO A 237 8.40 10.26 -6.32
N GLY A 238 8.84 10.28 -5.06
CA GLY A 238 9.93 9.46 -4.53
C GLY A 238 11.25 10.19 -4.32
N ASP A 239 11.48 11.32 -5.00
CA ASP A 239 12.70 12.09 -4.84
C ASP A 239 12.75 12.77 -3.47
N PHE A 240 13.92 12.71 -2.83
CA PHE A 240 14.21 13.53 -1.66
C PHE A 240 14.67 14.91 -2.11
N VAL A 241 14.04 15.96 -1.58
CA VAL A 241 14.36 17.35 -1.86
C VAL A 241 14.77 18.06 -0.58
N VAL A 242 15.73 18.98 -0.72
CA VAL A 242 16.10 19.93 0.33
C VAL A 242 15.35 21.24 0.12
N GLU A 243 15.09 21.96 1.20
CA GLU A 243 14.57 23.32 1.12
C GLU A 243 15.41 24.18 0.15
N GLY A 244 14.73 24.92 -0.73
CA GLY A 244 15.36 25.70 -1.78
C GLY A 244 15.73 24.94 -3.06
N ALA A 245 15.60 23.61 -3.10
CA ALA A 245 15.79 22.83 -4.33
C ALA A 245 14.70 23.14 -5.36
N THR A 246 15.08 23.19 -6.65
CA THR A 246 14.12 23.34 -7.75
C THR A 246 13.23 22.10 -7.85
N LEU A 247 11.91 22.31 -7.82
CA LEU A 247 10.88 21.29 -8.05
C LEU A 247 10.38 21.33 -9.50
N PHE A 248 10.20 22.54 -10.03
CA PHE A 248 9.73 22.79 -11.39
C PHE A 248 10.54 23.90 -12.04
N ARG A 249 10.75 23.79 -13.35
CA ARG A 249 11.12 24.92 -14.20
C ARG A 249 9.91 25.32 -15.03
N VAL A 250 9.72 26.62 -15.24
CA VAL A 250 8.53 27.17 -15.90
C VAL A 250 8.93 28.20 -16.94
N VAL A 251 8.33 28.13 -18.12
CA VAL A 251 8.54 29.05 -19.25
C VAL A 251 7.18 29.57 -19.75
N PRO A 252 7.07 30.84 -20.17
CA PRO A 252 8.09 31.89 -20.06
C PRO A 252 8.22 32.39 -18.61
N SER A 253 9.44 32.80 -18.22
CA SER A 253 9.73 33.23 -16.83
C SER A 253 8.92 34.47 -16.41
N GLU A 254 8.65 35.37 -17.35
CA GLU A 254 7.97 36.66 -17.17
C GLU A 254 6.52 36.51 -16.67
N ARG A 255 5.89 35.35 -16.92
CA ARG A 255 4.50 35.07 -16.51
C ARG A 255 4.40 34.41 -15.14
N VAL A 256 5.53 34.16 -14.48
CA VAL A 256 5.58 33.49 -13.18
C VAL A 256 5.51 34.52 -12.06
N THR A 257 4.29 34.75 -11.58
CA THR A 257 4.03 35.60 -10.41
C THR A 257 4.12 34.80 -9.09
N GLU A 258 4.12 35.50 -7.96
CA GLU A 258 4.04 34.90 -6.62
C GLU A 258 2.79 34.01 -6.46
N GLU A 259 1.65 34.44 -7.05
CA GLU A 259 0.39 33.69 -7.04
C GLU A 259 0.51 32.39 -7.84
N VAL A 260 1.04 32.45 -9.06
CA VAL A 260 1.29 31.27 -9.91
C VAL A 260 2.25 30.31 -9.20
N THR A 261 3.32 30.85 -8.60
CA THR A 261 4.27 30.07 -7.80
C THR A 261 3.59 29.33 -6.65
N GLY A 262 2.71 30.01 -5.89
CA GLY A 262 1.94 29.40 -4.82
C GLY A 262 1.06 28.25 -5.31
N ARG A 263 0.31 28.45 -6.41
CA ARG A 263 -0.57 27.42 -6.98
C ARG A 263 0.20 26.21 -7.51
N ILE A 264 1.37 26.41 -8.12
CA ILE A 264 2.23 25.30 -8.57
C ILE A 264 2.75 24.52 -7.37
N LEU A 265 3.12 25.20 -6.28
CA LEU A 265 3.57 24.51 -5.06
C LEU A 265 2.42 23.71 -4.41
N ASP A 266 1.19 24.21 -4.45
CA ASP A 266 0.01 23.52 -3.92
C ASP A 266 -0.33 22.22 -4.68
N SER A 267 0.13 22.07 -5.94
CA SER A 267 -0.02 20.81 -6.69
C SER A 267 0.94 19.71 -6.21
N THR A 268 1.86 20.03 -5.30
CA THR A 268 2.90 19.10 -4.82
C THR A 268 2.77 18.85 -3.34
N VAL A 269 2.74 17.57 -2.96
CA VAL A 269 2.73 17.16 -1.55
C VAL A 269 4.10 16.65 -1.13
N LEU A 270 4.79 17.43 -0.30
CA LEU A 270 6.00 16.97 0.40
C LEU A 270 5.64 16.19 1.68
N GLY A 271 6.50 15.27 2.07
CA GLY A 271 6.36 14.49 3.30
C GLY A 271 7.68 14.04 3.90
N ARG A 272 7.66 13.62 5.16
CA ARG A 272 8.85 13.08 5.83
C ARG A 272 9.27 11.71 5.30
N ASP A 273 8.33 10.95 4.75
CA ASP A 273 8.54 9.59 4.27
C ASP A 273 7.99 9.43 2.84
N ARG A 274 8.54 8.48 2.10
CA ARG A 274 8.01 8.03 0.80
C ARG A 274 6.67 7.32 0.97
N THR A 275 5.86 7.34 -0.09
CA THR A 275 4.58 6.62 -0.17
C THR A 275 4.46 5.96 -1.54
N PRO A 276 3.91 4.74 -1.64
CA PRO A 276 3.86 4.02 -2.91
C PRO A 276 2.92 4.67 -3.93
N SER A 277 1.96 5.51 -3.50
CA SER A 277 0.83 6.04 -4.30
C SER A 277 1.13 6.51 -5.73
N GLN A 278 2.30 7.08 -5.98
CA GLN A 278 2.80 7.49 -7.31
C GLN A 278 4.29 7.13 -7.49
N ASP A 279 4.84 6.29 -6.63
CA ASP A 279 6.27 6.01 -6.55
C ASP A 279 6.54 4.54 -6.85
N MET A 280 6.75 4.26 -8.14
CA MET A 280 7.00 2.90 -8.64
C MET A 280 8.29 2.30 -8.08
N ASP A 281 9.35 3.10 -7.95
CA ASP A 281 10.62 2.65 -7.38
C ASP A 281 10.42 2.22 -5.92
N PHE A 282 9.66 2.99 -5.13
CA PHE A 282 9.36 2.61 -3.75
C PHE A 282 8.50 1.35 -3.67
N ALA A 283 7.46 1.24 -4.50
CA ALA A 283 6.58 0.06 -4.50
C ALA A 283 7.36 -1.23 -4.84
N LEU A 284 8.27 -1.19 -5.83
CA LEU A 284 9.17 -2.30 -6.12
C LEU A 284 10.10 -2.60 -4.95
N ARG A 285 10.73 -1.56 -4.36
CA ARG A 285 11.66 -1.72 -3.25
C ARG A 285 11.04 -2.32 -2.00
N GLN A 286 9.74 -2.14 -1.76
CA GLN A 286 9.07 -2.81 -0.64
C GLN A 286 9.13 -4.33 -0.77
N LEU A 287 8.91 -4.85 -1.98
CA LEU A 287 8.96 -6.28 -2.30
C LEU A 287 10.41 -6.81 -2.27
N VAL A 288 11.35 -6.00 -2.75
CA VAL A 288 12.80 -6.27 -2.65
C VAL A 288 13.26 -6.31 -1.19
N GLU A 289 12.78 -5.40 -0.32
CA GLU A 289 13.13 -5.38 1.09
C GLU A 289 12.69 -6.69 1.80
N VAL A 290 11.51 -7.22 1.45
CA VAL A 290 11.06 -8.53 1.94
C VAL A 290 11.97 -9.65 1.46
N ALA A 291 12.33 -9.66 0.17
CA ALA A 291 13.24 -10.66 -0.39
C ALA A 291 14.63 -10.63 0.28
N LEU A 292 15.22 -9.43 0.45
CA LEU A 292 16.53 -9.26 1.08
C LEU A 292 16.55 -9.71 2.54
N ARG A 293 15.45 -9.51 3.27
CA ARG A 293 15.32 -10.00 4.65
C ARG A 293 15.21 -11.52 4.70
N ALA A 294 14.40 -12.11 3.82
CA ALA A 294 14.31 -13.55 3.70
C ALA A 294 15.68 -14.19 3.41
N LEU A 295 16.48 -13.55 2.56
CA LEU A 295 17.85 -13.98 2.23
C LEU A 295 18.91 -13.64 3.30
N SER A 296 18.56 -12.89 4.35
CA SER A 296 19.52 -12.51 5.38
C SER A 296 20.01 -13.75 6.15
N PRO A 297 21.27 -13.77 6.65
CA PRO A 297 21.82 -14.94 7.35
C PRO A 297 21.01 -15.41 8.57
N GLY A 298 20.24 -14.51 9.20
CA GLY A 298 19.41 -14.84 10.37
C GLY A 298 18.07 -15.50 10.04
N ILE A 299 17.59 -15.38 8.79
CA ILE A 299 16.33 -16.00 8.33
C ILE A 299 16.65 -17.14 7.36
N ASN A 300 17.42 -16.86 6.31
CA ASN A 300 17.86 -17.81 5.28
C ASN A 300 16.70 -18.62 4.66
N ASP A 301 15.64 -17.93 4.24
CA ASP A 301 14.46 -18.48 3.58
C ASP A 301 14.47 -18.16 2.07
N PRO A 302 15.06 -19.03 1.23
CA PRO A 302 15.07 -18.82 -0.22
C PRO A 302 13.69 -18.97 -0.88
N PHE A 303 12.74 -19.67 -0.27
CA PHE A 303 11.40 -19.86 -0.85
C PHE A 303 10.60 -18.55 -0.83
N THR A 304 10.65 -17.82 0.29
CA THR A 304 10.06 -16.47 0.39
C THR A 304 10.70 -15.51 -0.62
N ALA A 305 12.02 -15.59 -0.81
CA ALA A 305 12.72 -14.76 -1.81
C ALA A 305 12.28 -15.10 -3.24
N VAL A 306 12.19 -16.38 -3.57
CA VAL A 306 11.65 -16.87 -4.86
C VAL A 306 10.23 -16.36 -5.10
N GLU A 307 9.37 -16.37 -4.08
CA GLU A 307 8.02 -15.82 -4.21
C GLU A 307 8.02 -14.31 -4.49
N CYS A 308 8.87 -13.54 -3.80
CA CYS A 308 9.02 -12.11 -4.09
C CYS A 308 9.51 -11.87 -5.53
N VAL A 309 10.46 -12.68 -6.03
CA VAL A 309 10.95 -12.63 -7.41
C VAL A 309 9.82 -12.92 -8.41
N ASN A 310 8.95 -13.90 -8.13
CA ASN A 310 7.77 -14.18 -8.96
C ASN A 310 6.81 -12.98 -9.02
N ARG A 311 6.53 -12.34 -7.88
CA ARG A 311 5.61 -11.18 -7.81
C ARG A 311 6.17 -9.94 -8.49
N LEU A 312 7.48 -9.69 -8.34
CA LEU A 312 8.17 -8.66 -9.11
C LEU A 312 8.11 -8.94 -10.62
N GLY A 313 8.33 -10.21 -11.01
CA GLY A 313 8.20 -10.67 -12.38
C GLY A 313 6.83 -10.40 -12.98
N GLU A 314 5.78 -10.84 -12.29
CA GLU A 314 4.39 -10.62 -12.69
C GLU A 314 4.07 -9.13 -12.89
N ALA A 315 4.49 -8.29 -11.94
CA ALA A 315 4.30 -6.84 -12.01
C ALA A 315 5.03 -6.23 -13.23
N LEU A 316 6.29 -6.60 -13.46
CA LEU A 316 7.09 -6.09 -14.57
C LEU A 316 6.60 -6.61 -15.93
N CYS A 317 6.05 -7.83 -16.01
CA CYS A 317 5.36 -8.33 -17.21
C CYS A 317 4.19 -7.41 -17.61
N ILE A 318 3.44 -6.87 -16.66
CA ILE A 318 2.37 -5.90 -16.95
C ILE A 318 2.98 -4.60 -17.51
N VAL A 319 4.04 -4.09 -16.89
CA VAL A 319 4.72 -2.84 -17.29
C VAL A 319 5.26 -2.92 -18.72
N VAL A 320 5.93 -4.01 -19.10
CA VAL A 320 6.52 -4.16 -20.45
C VAL A 320 5.48 -4.36 -21.56
N ARG A 321 4.27 -4.84 -21.22
CA ARG A 321 3.15 -4.98 -22.17
C ARG A 321 2.45 -3.67 -22.47
N ARG A 322 2.36 -2.77 -21.49
CA ARG A 322 1.71 -1.46 -21.67
C ARG A 322 2.57 -0.57 -22.59
N PRO A 323 2.02 0.46 -23.24
CA PRO A 323 2.85 1.45 -23.91
C PRO A 323 3.70 2.23 -22.88
N GLU A 324 4.81 2.80 -23.31
CA GLU A 324 5.56 3.70 -22.43
C GLU A 324 4.78 5.01 -22.26
N PRO A 325 4.63 5.52 -21.02
CA PRO A 325 3.96 6.77 -20.79
C PRO A 325 4.78 7.90 -21.42
N SER A 326 4.11 8.77 -22.18
CA SER A 326 4.73 9.94 -22.77
C SER A 326 5.31 10.87 -21.68
N ALA A 327 6.48 11.43 -21.96
CA ALA A 327 7.04 12.50 -21.14
C ALA A 327 6.23 13.80 -21.26
N TYR A 328 5.44 13.95 -22.32
CA TYR A 328 4.77 15.18 -22.71
C TYR A 328 3.26 15.09 -22.47
N ARG A 329 2.69 16.16 -21.90
CA ARG A 329 1.26 16.34 -21.72
C ARG A 329 0.83 17.62 -22.44
N VAL A 330 -0.18 17.48 -23.29
CA VAL A 330 -0.78 18.57 -24.07
C VAL A 330 -2.13 18.97 -23.50
N ASP A 331 -2.57 20.19 -23.78
CA ASP A 331 -3.97 20.61 -23.54
C ASP A 331 -4.92 20.15 -24.65
N ASP A 332 -6.21 20.47 -24.51
CA ASP A 332 -7.27 20.11 -25.46
C ASP A 332 -7.04 20.63 -26.89
N ASN A 333 -6.15 21.62 -27.06
CA ASN A 333 -5.78 22.17 -28.36
C ASN A 333 -4.47 21.57 -28.92
N GLY A 334 -3.91 20.57 -28.25
CA GLY A 334 -2.65 19.92 -28.64
C GLY A 334 -1.40 20.73 -28.28
N VAL A 335 -1.50 21.78 -27.46
CA VAL A 335 -0.35 22.60 -27.05
C VAL A 335 0.38 21.95 -25.88
N LEU A 336 1.70 21.85 -25.96
CA LEU A 336 2.53 21.31 -24.87
C LEU A 336 2.42 22.16 -23.61
N ARG A 337 2.12 21.52 -22.47
CA ARG A 337 1.93 22.19 -21.17
C ARG A 337 2.79 21.65 -20.06
N VAL A 338 3.00 20.33 -19.99
CA VAL A 338 3.79 19.71 -18.93
C VAL A 338 4.75 18.68 -19.51
N ILE A 339 6.01 18.77 -19.12
CA ILE A 339 7.08 17.81 -19.39
C ILE A 339 7.42 17.12 -18.07
N ALA A 340 7.21 15.81 -17.99
CA ALA A 340 7.59 14.99 -16.84
C ALA A 340 8.11 13.64 -17.33
N GLU A 341 9.41 13.42 -17.15
CA GLU A 341 10.09 12.21 -17.61
C GLU A 341 9.57 10.97 -16.87
N PRO A 342 9.13 9.93 -17.58
CA PRO A 342 8.72 8.68 -16.96
C PRO A 342 9.91 7.95 -16.34
N LEU A 343 9.65 7.08 -15.37
CA LEU A 343 10.68 6.16 -14.87
C LEU A 343 10.99 5.11 -15.95
N GLY A 344 12.27 4.93 -16.26
CA GLY A 344 12.69 4.01 -17.32
C GLY A 344 12.48 2.55 -16.92
N ARG A 345 11.99 1.73 -17.86
CA ARG A 345 11.84 0.27 -17.64
C ARG A 345 13.14 -0.41 -17.21
N PRO A 346 14.32 -0.13 -17.80
CA PRO A 346 15.57 -0.75 -17.38
C PRO A 346 15.94 -0.43 -15.92
N GLU A 347 15.60 0.76 -15.44
CA GLU A 347 15.82 1.17 -14.04
C GLU A 347 14.88 0.40 -13.09
N MET A 348 13.62 0.20 -13.48
CA MET A 348 12.67 -0.61 -12.71
C MET A 348 13.14 -2.06 -12.57
N ILE A 349 13.56 -2.67 -13.68
CA ILE A 349 14.05 -4.06 -13.72
C ILE A 349 15.30 -4.21 -12.84
N ARG A 350 16.28 -3.32 -12.98
CA ARG A 350 17.48 -3.32 -12.13
C ARG A 350 17.17 -3.10 -10.66
N THR A 351 16.24 -2.20 -10.35
CA THR A 351 15.78 -1.98 -8.96
C THR A 351 15.18 -3.24 -8.36
N ALA A 352 14.44 -4.02 -9.15
CA ALA A 352 13.82 -5.25 -8.71
C ALA A 352 14.82 -6.39 -8.49
N PHE A 353 15.76 -6.62 -9.42
CA PHE A 353 16.55 -7.85 -9.42
C PHE A 353 18.00 -7.67 -8.94
N ASP A 354 18.66 -6.54 -9.18
CA ASP A 354 20.08 -6.37 -8.81
C ASP A 354 20.35 -6.60 -7.31
N PRO A 355 19.54 -6.04 -6.38
CA PRO A 355 19.79 -6.26 -4.96
C PRO A 355 19.61 -7.73 -4.56
N ILE A 356 18.59 -8.40 -5.10
CA ILE A 356 18.28 -9.79 -4.79
C ILE A 356 19.37 -10.71 -5.37
N ALA A 357 19.83 -10.45 -6.60
CA ALA A 357 20.93 -11.18 -7.22
C ALA A 357 22.25 -11.04 -6.45
N ARG A 358 22.53 -9.86 -5.87
CA ARG A 358 23.70 -9.65 -5.00
C ARG A 358 23.60 -10.38 -3.66
N ALA A 359 22.41 -10.46 -3.07
CA ALA A 359 22.23 -11.04 -1.75
C ALA A 359 21.99 -12.56 -1.78
N GLY A 360 21.31 -13.06 -2.81
CA GLY A 360 20.87 -14.45 -2.94
C GLY A 360 21.50 -15.20 -4.12
N GLY A 361 22.43 -14.59 -4.86
CA GLY A 361 23.07 -15.20 -6.03
C GLY A 361 23.89 -16.46 -5.70
N SER A 362 24.30 -16.63 -4.45
CA SER A 362 24.95 -17.86 -3.96
C SER A 362 23.97 -19.02 -3.70
N ASN A 363 22.66 -18.79 -3.81
CA ASN A 363 21.64 -19.84 -3.73
C ASN A 363 21.15 -20.20 -5.14
N GLY A 364 21.37 -21.45 -5.56
CA GLY A 364 21.05 -21.90 -6.92
C GLY A 364 19.58 -21.77 -7.31
N ASP A 365 18.64 -21.98 -6.38
CA ASP A 365 17.20 -21.88 -6.68
C ASP A 365 16.77 -20.42 -6.89
N VAL A 366 17.29 -19.51 -6.08
CA VAL A 366 17.03 -18.07 -6.19
C VAL A 366 17.66 -17.53 -7.48
N ALA A 367 18.93 -17.87 -7.74
CA ALA A 367 19.66 -17.45 -8.93
C ALA A 367 18.96 -17.93 -10.21
N ALA A 368 18.62 -19.22 -10.29
CA ALA A 368 17.88 -19.75 -11.43
C ALA A 368 16.54 -19.04 -11.63
N ARG A 369 15.79 -18.80 -10.55
CA ARG A 369 14.47 -18.17 -10.64
C ARG A 369 14.54 -16.73 -11.13
N ILE A 370 15.53 -15.94 -10.69
CA ILE A 370 15.73 -14.57 -11.18
C ILE A 370 15.90 -14.58 -12.71
N LEU A 371 16.77 -15.46 -13.22
CA LEU A 371 17.03 -15.55 -14.66
C LEU A 371 15.79 -15.99 -15.44
N GLU A 372 15.08 -17.01 -14.96
CA GLU A 372 13.82 -17.47 -15.57
C GLU A 372 12.78 -16.35 -15.65
N ILE A 373 12.63 -15.57 -14.58
CA ILE A 373 11.68 -14.46 -14.53
C ILE A 373 12.08 -13.32 -15.47
N ILE A 374 13.37 -12.99 -15.59
CA ILE A 374 13.81 -11.96 -16.56
C ILE A 374 13.52 -12.41 -17.99
N ILE A 375 13.75 -13.69 -18.30
CA ILE A 375 13.40 -14.24 -19.61
C ILE A 375 11.88 -14.27 -19.81
N THR A 376 11.10 -14.57 -18.77
CA THR A 376 9.63 -14.45 -18.81
C THR A 376 9.21 -13.02 -19.12
N ILE A 377 9.83 -12.00 -18.50
CA ILE A 377 9.53 -10.60 -18.83
C ILE A 377 9.87 -10.31 -20.31
N ALA A 378 10.95 -10.90 -20.83
CA ALA A 378 11.33 -10.74 -22.23
C ALA A 378 10.31 -11.35 -23.22
N THR A 379 9.58 -12.41 -22.86
CA THR A 379 8.52 -12.95 -23.74
C THR A 379 7.39 -11.94 -23.95
N TYR A 380 7.08 -11.16 -22.91
CA TYR A 380 6.02 -10.15 -22.92
C TYR A 380 6.44 -8.78 -23.48
N ALA A 381 7.74 -8.56 -23.72
CA ALA A 381 8.23 -7.30 -24.27
C ALA A 381 7.90 -7.17 -25.78
N LYS A 382 7.21 -6.09 -26.16
CA LYS A 382 6.71 -5.88 -27.54
C LYS A 382 7.81 -5.68 -28.58
N SER A 383 8.86 -4.94 -28.23
CA SER A 383 9.89 -4.53 -29.19
C SER A 383 11.08 -5.51 -29.20
N ARG A 384 11.65 -5.75 -30.39
CA ARG A 384 12.89 -6.56 -30.50
C ARG A 384 14.07 -5.95 -29.71
N PRO A 385 14.30 -4.62 -29.72
CA PRO A 385 15.36 -4.02 -28.91
C PRO A 385 15.18 -4.26 -27.41
N ALA A 386 13.97 -4.08 -26.86
CA ALA A 386 13.72 -4.31 -25.43
C ALA A 386 13.95 -5.78 -25.02
N ARG A 387 13.61 -6.73 -25.91
CA ARG A 387 13.92 -8.16 -25.70
C ARG A 387 15.42 -8.43 -25.65
N ILE A 388 16.18 -7.82 -26.55
CA ILE A 388 17.65 -7.96 -26.57
C ILE A 388 18.26 -7.40 -25.29
N GLU A 389 17.84 -6.20 -24.86
CA GLU A 389 18.32 -5.56 -23.64
C GLU A 389 18.05 -6.42 -22.39
N LEU A 390 16.87 -7.03 -22.28
CA LEU A 390 16.53 -7.96 -21.20
C LEU A 390 17.39 -9.23 -21.20
N ILE A 391 17.69 -9.79 -22.39
CA ILE A 391 18.56 -10.96 -22.53
C ILE A 391 20.01 -10.60 -22.16
N GLU A 392 20.51 -9.45 -22.62
CA GLU A 392 21.84 -8.95 -22.27
C GLU A 392 21.97 -8.73 -20.76
N TYR A 393 20.95 -8.14 -20.14
CA TYR A 393 20.87 -7.98 -18.70
C TYR A 393 20.84 -9.33 -17.96
N ALA A 394 20.05 -10.29 -18.42
CA ALA A 394 20.02 -11.64 -17.84
C ALA A 394 21.38 -12.33 -17.91
N ASN A 395 22.08 -12.23 -19.05
CA ASN A 395 23.43 -12.79 -19.21
C ASN A 395 24.44 -12.13 -18.26
N ALA A 396 24.37 -10.80 -18.08
CA ALA A 396 25.23 -10.09 -17.14
C ALA A 396 25.00 -10.55 -15.69
N LEU A 397 23.74 -10.74 -15.29
CA LEU A 397 23.40 -11.27 -13.97
C LEU A 397 23.80 -12.74 -13.79
N GLU A 398 23.65 -13.56 -14.82
CA GLU A 398 24.08 -14.97 -14.78
C GLU A 398 25.58 -15.05 -14.50
N ALA A 399 26.39 -14.29 -15.23
CA ALA A 399 27.83 -14.24 -15.02
C ALA A 399 28.18 -13.81 -13.57
N GLN A 400 27.52 -12.77 -13.06
CA GLN A 400 27.72 -12.28 -11.70
C GLN A 400 27.33 -13.32 -10.63
N MET A 401 26.22 -14.05 -10.81
CA MET A 401 25.76 -15.05 -9.84
C MET A 401 26.57 -16.36 -9.93
N ASN A 402 27.03 -16.73 -11.12
CA ASN A 402 27.87 -17.90 -11.33
C ASN A 402 29.19 -17.82 -10.54
N GLU A 403 29.75 -16.62 -10.37
CA GLU A 403 30.92 -16.38 -9.50
C GLU A 403 30.62 -16.60 -8.01
N GLN A 404 29.37 -16.38 -7.58
CA GLN A 404 28.94 -16.51 -6.18
C GLN A 404 28.59 -17.95 -5.80
N LEU A 405 28.19 -18.78 -6.77
CA LEU A 405 27.83 -20.19 -6.55
C LEU A 405 29.08 -21.01 -6.26
N ALA A 406 29.16 -21.63 -5.08
CA ALA A 406 30.34 -22.41 -4.67
C ALA A 406 30.42 -23.79 -5.34
N LEU A 407 29.28 -24.45 -5.54
CA LEU A 407 29.22 -25.83 -6.01
C LEU A 407 29.06 -25.91 -7.54
N PRO A 408 29.89 -26.69 -8.26
CA PRO A 408 29.72 -26.89 -9.71
C PRO A 408 28.36 -27.44 -10.11
N ARG A 409 27.73 -28.25 -9.23
CA ARG A 409 26.39 -28.80 -9.45
C ARG A 409 25.34 -27.68 -9.56
N ASP A 410 25.43 -26.67 -8.70
CA ASP A 410 24.46 -25.57 -8.66
C ASP A 410 24.64 -24.65 -9.87
N ARG A 411 25.90 -24.36 -10.24
CA ARG A 411 26.23 -23.65 -11.49
C ARG A 411 25.62 -24.33 -12.71
N ASN A 412 25.81 -25.65 -12.84
CA ASN A 412 25.24 -26.42 -13.94
C ASN A 412 23.70 -26.42 -13.93
N ALA A 413 23.08 -26.50 -12.76
CA ALA A 413 21.62 -26.46 -12.62
C ALA A 413 21.05 -25.10 -13.05
N VAL A 414 21.65 -23.99 -12.60
CA VAL A 414 21.28 -22.62 -12.99
C VAL A 414 21.44 -22.43 -14.49
N ALA A 415 22.60 -22.79 -15.05
CA ALA A 415 22.87 -22.67 -16.47
C ALA A 415 21.89 -23.49 -17.34
N THR A 416 21.54 -24.71 -16.89
CA THR A 416 20.58 -25.57 -17.60
C THR A 416 19.19 -24.94 -17.63
N ARG A 417 18.72 -24.41 -16.50
CA ARG A 417 17.41 -23.75 -16.39
C ARG A 417 17.36 -22.47 -17.20
N PHE A 418 18.41 -21.65 -17.13
CA PHE A 418 18.52 -20.43 -17.92
C PHE A 418 18.52 -20.71 -19.43
N ALA A 419 19.29 -21.71 -19.87
CA ALA A 419 19.30 -22.14 -21.27
C ALA A 419 17.95 -22.72 -21.74
N ALA A 420 17.19 -23.37 -20.85
CA ALA A 420 15.83 -23.81 -21.15
C ALA A 420 14.90 -22.61 -21.39
N ALA A 421 14.91 -21.62 -20.50
CA ALA A 421 14.11 -20.41 -20.65
C ALA A 421 14.45 -19.64 -21.93
N LEU A 422 15.73 -19.50 -22.26
CA LEU A 422 16.18 -18.86 -23.52
C LEU A 422 15.65 -19.59 -24.77
N ARG A 423 15.63 -20.93 -24.76
CA ARG A 423 15.09 -21.72 -25.87
C ARG A 423 13.58 -21.54 -26.03
N GLU A 424 12.85 -21.44 -24.93
CA GLU A 424 11.40 -21.18 -24.95
C GLU A 424 11.09 -19.83 -25.61
N LEU A 425 11.79 -18.76 -25.21
CA LEU A 425 11.67 -17.44 -25.82
C LEU A 425 11.96 -17.45 -27.33
N GLN A 426 12.96 -18.23 -27.77
CA GLN A 426 13.30 -18.36 -29.19
C GLN A 426 12.22 -19.09 -30.00
N ASN A 427 11.55 -20.08 -29.40
CA ASN A 427 10.50 -20.86 -30.06
C ASN A 427 9.22 -20.04 -30.23
N GLU A 428 8.82 -19.26 -29.22
CA GLU A 428 7.68 -18.34 -29.33
C GLU A 428 7.88 -17.29 -30.43
N GLY A 429 9.10 -16.76 -30.56
CA GLY A 429 9.46 -15.81 -31.62
C GLY A 429 9.40 -16.40 -33.04
N ARG A 430 9.45 -17.73 -33.19
CA ARG A 430 9.30 -18.44 -34.48
C ARG A 430 7.85 -18.81 -34.77
N GLY A 431 7.07 -19.19 -33.76
CA GLY A 431 5.64 -19.52 -33.92
C GLY A 431 4.76 -18.34 -34.34
N GLY A 432 5.06 -17.13 -33.84
CA GLY A 432 4.31 -15.92 -34.18
C GLY A 432 4.47 -15.43 -35.63
N LYS A 433 5.49 -15.91 -36.36
CA LYS A 433 5.66 -15.60 -37.79
C LYS A 433 4.79 -16.47 -38.70
N GLY A 434 4.40 -17.67 -38.25
CA GLY A 434 3.61 -18.61 -39.07
C GLY A 434 2.12 -18.28 -39.17
N VAL A 435 1.59 -17.45 -38.25
CA VAL A 435 0.16 -17.06 -38.25
C VAL A 435 -0.07 -15.77 -39.04
N ALA A 436 0.93 -14.88 -39.11
CA ALA A 436 0.82 -13.62 -39.86
C ALA A 436 0.93 -13.79 -41.40
N GLU A 437 1.38 -14.96 -41.89
CA GLU A 437 1.42 -15.28 -43.33
C GLU A 437 0.17 -16.05 -43.83
N GLN A 438 -0.84 -16.26 -42.98
CA GLN A 438 -2.12 -16.89 -43.36
C GLN A 438 -3.32 -15.94 -43.39
N GLU A 439 -3.13 -14.65 -43.10
CA GLU A 439 -4.18 -13.61 -43.17
C GLU A 439 -3.85 -12.45 -44.13
N THR A 440 -3.01 -12.71 -45.15
CA THR A 440 -2.98 -11.93 -46.40
C THR A 440 -3.57 -12.76 -47.52
#